data_AF-U1NHU0-F1
#
_entry.id   AF-U1NHU0-F1
#
_cell.length_a   1.000
_cell.length_b   1.000
_cell.length_c   1.000
_cell.angle_alpha   90.00
_cell.angle_beta   90.00
_cell.angle_gamma   90.00
#
_symmetry.space_group_name_H-M   'P 1'
#
loop_
_entity.id
_entity.type
_entity.pdbx_description
1 polymer ?
#
loop_
_entity_poly.entity_id
_entity_poly.type
_entity_poly.pdbx_seq_one_letter_code
_entity_poly.pdbx_strand_id
1 'polypeptide(L)'
;MREPSLVGHMTDSTPLARLRASASRLFAAGGPFAPVVAAVRRRLRVDTRALAAMRILLGTILLIDLAHRAPGIEKYYTNSGVYPLAVHEATYTQFAGLSIHALSGALWFQQLLFLIAGVLALAFVVGYRTRLVGFCSFVLLVSLHARNPAVLNGGDILLRTLLPLALLTPLGERWSIDAVRRGSYRETVLSAATTALLAQPLIVFTQNAVLKHRGETWYAGEALQIAFANDVMTVWLGNYLSAYPLLLEVLNWGWVTLLAGSVVFLLLPTGRLRAAVVVVYIGAFIGMLPTLMVGLFQFVLVASVLPYLPPSFFDTVARLVPESVQTQPPPTRLGWFSRPPIEQRWFDRLRRRGHGNAVDYMRAYGQSVLTVVGVIALLFVLVYGVGHVADYDPPYEAEATAVLDQSWGLYAPNPSDSYSWYVVEAELADGSTVGAFGTNVSFDRPPDAAQTYTTFRERKFMSPVDSGGQDGLIAQSYADWACRQAADRYDTTVSSVTVHELIQASPVDGAYTSDPVHDTVIDYQCDS
;
A
#
# COMPACT_ATOMS: atom_id res chain seq x y z
N MET A 1 -8.90 25.61 77.72
CA MET A 1 -8.78 24.23 77.21
C MET A 1 -9.28 24.22 75.78
N ARG A 2 -8.38 24.06 74.80
CA ARG A 2 -8.70 23.90 73.37
C ARG A 2 -8.19 22.53 72.94
N GLU A 3 -9.05 21.78 72.26
CA GLU A 3 -8.77 20.47 71.65
C GLU A 3 -7.71 20.56 70.55
N PRO A 4 -6.94 19.49 70.29
CA PRO A 4 -6.12 19.39 69.10
C PRO A 4 -6.90 18.75 67.94
N SER A 5 -7.08 19.49 66.85
CA SER A 5 -7.60 18.96 65.59
C SER A 5 -6.51 18.17 64.86
N LEU A 6 -6.72 16.86 64.71
CA LEU A 6 -6.02 15.96 63.80
C LEU A 6 -6.29 16.37 62.35
N VAL A 7 -5.33 16.99 61.68
CA VAL A 7 -5.32 17.09 60.22
C VAL A 7 -4.65 15.83 59.68
N GLY A 8 -5.47 14.87 59.25
CA GLY A 8 -5.01 13.68 58.56
C GLY A 8 -4.49 14.04 57.16
N HIS A 9 -3.21 13.77 56.91
CA HIS A 9 -2.65 13.70 55.57
C HIS A 9 -3.28 12.50 54.82
N MET A 10 -4.32 12.75 54.03
CA MET A 10 -4.71 11.83 52.95
C MET A 10 -3.61 11.85 51.89
N THR A 11 -2.70 10.89 51.96
CA THR A 11 -1.85 10.54 50.83
C THR A 11 -2.71 9.82 49.80
N ASP A 12 -2.86 10.40 48.61
CA ASP A 12 -3.53 9.81 47.45
C ASP A 12 -2.86 8.47 47.10
N SER A 13 -3.38 7.39 47.66
CA SER A 13 -2.78 6.05 47.62
C SER A 13 -3.46 5.15 46.59
N THR A 14 -3.87 5.73 45.46
CA THR A 14 -4.46 4.93 44.38
C THR A 14 -3.44 3.94 43.80
N PRO A 15 -3.84 2.72 43.43
CA PRO A 15 -2.95 1.73 42.82
C PRO A 15 -2.29 2.26 41.53
N LEU A 16 -2.96 3.14 40.80
CA LEU A 16 -2.41 3.86 39.65
C LEU A 16 -1.28 4.83 40.02
N ALA A 17 -1.38 5.52 41.17
CA ALA A 17 -0.32 6.39 41.66
C ALA A 17 0.92 5.59 42.08
N ARG A 18 0.73 4.43 42.72
CA ARG A 18 1.84 3.51 43.07
C ARG A 18 2.51 2.92 41.83
N LEU A 19 1.72 2.48 40.84
CA LEU A 19 2.24 2.00 39.55
C LEU A 19 3.03 3.09 38.81
N ARG A 20 2.52 4.32 38.75
CA ARG A 20 3.25 5.46 38.17
C ARG A 20 4.55 5.75 38.91
N ALA A 21 4.53 5.75 40.23
CA ALA A 21 5.73 6.01 41.05
C ALA A 21 6.80 4.92 40.90
N SER A 22 6.39 3.65 40.83
CA SER A 22 7.29 2.51 40.59
C SER A 22 7.86 2.55 39.17
N ALA A 23 7.02 2.79 38.16
CA ALA A 23 7.47 2.94 36.78
C ALA A 23 8.41 4.15 36.62
N SER A 24 8.13 5.28 37.26
CA SER A 24 9.02 6.44 37.23
C SER A 24 10.36 6.14 37.89
N ARG A 25 10.40 5.41 39.02
CA ARG A 25 11.69 5.04 39.65
C ARG A 25 12.53 4.11 38.78
N LEU A 26 11.90 3.18 38.06
CA LEU A 26 12.60 2.20 37.22
C LEU A 26 13.08 2.77 35.88
N PHE A 27 12.28 3.64 35.26
CA PHE A 27 12.49 4.11 33.88
C PHE A 27 12.87 5.60 33.75
N ALA A 28 12.86 6.39 34.82
CA ALA A 28 13.32 7.79 34.78
C ALA A 28 14.86 7.90 34.71
N ALA A 29 15.33 9.12 34.45
CA ALA A 29 16.76 9.45 34.45
C ALA A 29 17.40 9.07 35.80
N GLY A 30 18.36 8.15 35.77
CA GLY A 30 19.04 7.62 36.98
C GLY A 30 18.51 6.27 37.48
N GLY A 31 17.43 5.73 36.90
CA GLY A 31 16.96 4.36 37.19
C GLY A 31 17.79 3.26 36.50
N PRO A 32 17.68 2.00 36.94
CA PRO A 32 18.48 0.88 36.40
C PRO A 32 18.22 0.63 34.90
N PHE A 33 17.02 0.95 34.40
CA PHE A 33 16.68 0.81 32.97
C PHE A 33 16.90 2.09 32.16
N ALA A 34 17.39 3.18 32.75
CA ALA A 34 17.60 4.44 32.04
C ALA A 34 18.50 4.30 30.79
N PRO A 35 19.59 3.52 30.79
CA PRO A 35 20.40 3.31 29.58
C PRO A 35 19.63 2.60 28.47
N VAL A 36 18.83 1.59 28.82
CA VAL A 36 18.01 0.82 27.88
C VAL A 36 16.91 1.71 27.29
N VAL A 37 16.20 2.47 28.13
CA VAL A 37 15.17 3.42 27.68
C VAL A 37 15.78 4.48 26.76
N ALA A 38 16.95 5.02 27.10
CA ALA A 38 17.65 5.98 26.25
C ALA A 38 18.04 5.37 24.89
N ALA A 39 18.53 4.12 24.89
CA ALA A 39 18.85 3.40 23.66
C ALA A 39 17.60 3.17 22.79
N VAL A 40 16.51 2.67 23.37
CA VAL A 40 15.24 2.43 22.66
C VAL A 40 14.69 3.75 22.08
N ARG A 41 14.63 4.82 22.88
CA ARG A 41 14.16 6.13 22.40
C ARG A 41 15.04 6.65 21.26
N ARG A 42 16.35 6.40 21.29
CA ARG A 42 17.25 6.80 20.19
C ARG A 42 16.94 6.06 18.89
N ARG A 43 16.50 4.80 18.95
CA ARG A 43 16.15 3.99 17.76
C ARG A 43 14.79 4.33 17.16
N LEU A 44 13.82 4.63 18.03
CA LEU A 44 12.45 4.95 17.63
C LEU A 44 12.23 6.41 17.22
N ARG A 45 13.21 7.29 17.43
CA ARG A 45 13.15 8.67 16.90
C ARG A 45 13.23 8.65 15.38
N VAL A 46 12.31 9.38 14.75
CA VAL A 46 12.23 9.56 13.30
C VAL A 46 12.63 10.99 12.94
N ASP A 47 13.49 11.16 11.94
CA ASP A 47 13.86 12.47 11.38
C ASP A 47 12.69 13.05 10.58
N THR A 48 12.36 14.33 10.76
CA THR A 48 11.23 14.95 10.05
C THR A 48 11.48 15.13 8.55
N ARG A 49 12.74 15.08 8.08
CA ARG A 49 13.09 15.02 6.65
C ARG A 49 12.69 13.68 6.04
N ALA A 50 12.82 12.58 6.78
CA ALA A 50 12.35 11.27 6.36
C ALA A 50 10.82 11.25 6.19
N LEU A 51 10.08 11.87 7.11
CA LEU A 51 8.64 12.02 7.00
C LEU A 51 8.22 12.89 5.81
N ALA A 52 8.97 13.95 5.52
CA ALA A 52 8.71 14.80 4.35
C ALA A 52 8.99 14.06 3.03
N ALA A 53 10.08 13.28 2.95
CA ALA A 53 10.38 12.40 1.83
C ALA A 53 9.27 11.35 1.64
N MET A 54 8.82 10.74 2.73
CA MET A 54 7.74 9.76 2.72
C MET A 54 6.43 10.37 2.20
N ARG A 55 6.06 11.57 2.65
CA ARG A 55 4.86 12.28 2.14
C ARG A 55 4.95 12.54 0.64
N ILE A 56 6.11 13.01 0.15
CA ILE A 56 6.33 13.24 -1.29
C ILE A 56 6.15 11.91 -2.04
N LEU A 57 6.81 10.84 -1.59
CA LEU A 57 6.73 9.54 -2.23
C LEU A 57 5.31 8.96 -2.20
N LEU A 58 4.61 9.00 -1.06
CA LEU A 58 3.22 8.54 -0.96
C LEU A 58 2.29 9.34 -1.88
N GLY A 59 2.43 10.66 -1.93
CA GLY A 59 1.66 11.50 -2.87
C GLY A 59 1.97 11.18 -4.33
N THR A 60 3.24 10.92 -4.67
CA THR A 60 3.64 10.47 -6.01
C THR A 60 3.09 9.09 -6.33
N ILE A 61 3.07 8.16 -5.38
CA ILE A 61 2.46 6.82 -5.55
C ILE A 61 0.97 6.95 -5.88
N LEU A 62 0.23 7.85 -5.21
CA LEU A 62 -1.17 8.10 -5.56
C LEU A 62 -1.33 8.61 -7.00
N LEU A 63 -0.43 9.47 -7.48
CA LEU A 63 -0.43 9.95 -8.86
C LEU A 63 -0.11 8.83 -9.86
N ILE A 64 0.89 7.99 -9.55
CA ILE A 64 1.25 6.84 -10.38
C ILE A 64 0.10 5.83 -10.43
N ASP A 65 -0.57 5.56 -9.31
CA ASP A 65 -1.75 4.68 -9.27
C ASP A 65 -2.86 5.17 -10.20
N LEU A 66 -3.23 6.46 -10.09
CA LEU A 66 -4.24 7.08 -10.93
C LEU A 66 -3.84 7.03 -12.41
N ALA A 67 -2.58 7.34 -12.73
CA ALA A 67 -2.07 7.30 -14.10
C ALA A 67 -2.10 5.88 -14.69
N HIS A 68 -1.73 4.86 -13.91
CA HIS A 68 -1.80 3.46 -14.33
C HIS A 68 -3.23 2.96 -14.52
N ARG A 69 -4.20 3.46 -13.73
CA ARG A 69 -5.62 3.10 -13.85
C ARG A 69 -6.36 3.89 -14.93
N ALA A 70 -5.85 5.06 -15.33
CA ALA A 70 -6.53 5.97 -16.25
C ALA A 70 -6.95 5.33 -17.59
N PRO A 71 -6.10 4.52 -18.27
CA PRO A 71 -6.50 3.86 -19.51
C PRO A 71 -7.65 2.85 -19.34
N GLY A 72 -7.78 2.28 -18.14
CA GLY A 72 -8.78 1.27 -17.81
C GLY A 72 -10.02 1.82 -17.09
N ILE A 73 -10.23 3.15 -17.04
CA ILE A 73 -11.38 3.74 -16.32
C ILE A 73 -12.69 3.14 -16.81
N GLU A 74 -12.90 3.17 -18.13
CA GLU A 74 -14.13 2.67 -18.73
C GLU A 74 -14.31 1.17 -18.46
N LYS A 75 -13.29 0.37 -18.79
CA LYS A 75 -13.29 -1.09 -18.63
C LYS A 75 -13.57 -1.52 -17.19
N TYR A 76 -12.95 -0.94 -16.18
CA TYR A 76 -12.98 -1.49 -14.81
C TYR A 76 -13.89 -0.75 -13.83
N TYR A 77 -14.40 0.44 -14.16
CA TYR A 77 -15.09 1.30 -13.19
C TYR A 77 -16.45 1.83 -13.67
N THR A 78 -16.89 1.48 -14.88
CA THR A 78 -18.15 1.98 -15.46
C THR A 78 -19.14 0.87 -15.79
N ASN A 79 -20.37 1.25 -16.14
CA ASN A 79 -21.41 0.32 -16.58
C ASN A 79 -21.19 -0.23 -17.99
N SER A 80 -20.38 0.42 -18.83
CA SER A 80 -20.03 -0.13 -20.16
C SER A 80 -18.92 -1.19 -20.09
N GLY A 81 -18.19 -1.26 -18.98
CA GLY A 81 -17.05 -2.16 -18.78
C GLY A 81 -17.39 -3.57 -18.29
N VAL A 82 -16.36 -4.27 -17.78
CA VAL A 82 -16.41 -5.65 -17.24
C VAL A 82 -16.94 -5.73 -15.81
N TYR A 83 -17.12 -4.59 -15.14
CA TYR A 83 -17.51 -4.55 -13.72
C TYR A 83 -18.53 -3.44 -13.44
N PRO A 84 -19.75 -3.55 -14.03
CA PRO A 84 -20.83 -2.57 -13.87
C PRO A 84 -21.32 -2.49 -12.42
N LEU A 85 -22.12 -1.47 -12.12
CA LEU A 85 -22.60 -1.24 -10.75
C LEU A 85 -23.43 -2.40 -10.20
N ALA A 86 -24.27 -3.02 -11.04
CA ALA A 86 -25.09 -4.17 -10.64
C ALA A 86 -24.23 -5.35 -10.14
N VAL A 87 -23.11 -5.62 -10.82
CA VAL A 87 -22.16 -6.66 -10.40
C VAL A 87 -21.46 -6.26 -9.11
N HIS A 88 -21.04 -4.99 -8.96
CA HIS A 88 -20.46 -4.49 -7.71
C HIS A 88 -21.42 -4.57 -6.51
N GLU A 89 -22.72 -4.36 -6.69
CA GLU A 89 -23.71 -4.47 -5.60
C GLU A 89 -23.97 -5.92 -5.19
N ALA A 90 -23.85 -6.85 -6.14
CA ALA A 90 -24.02 -8.28 -5.91
C ALA A 90 -22.74 -9.00 -5.48
N THR A 91 -21.55 -8.39 -5.69
CA THR A 91 -20.26 -9.00 -5.41
C THR A 91 -19.42 -8.14 -4.46
N TYR A 92 -18.76 -8.78 -3.50
CA TYR A 92 -18.02 -8.12 -2.41
C TYR A 92 -18.88 -7.16 -1.56
N THR A 93 -20.01 -7.65 -1.06
CA THR A 93 -20.99 -6.92 -0.23
C THR A 93 -20.37 -6.29 1.02
N GLN A 94 -19.24 -6.80 1.50
CA GLN A 94 -18.49 -6.20 2.60
C GLN A 94 -17.97 -4.78 2.34
N PHE A 95 -17.90 -4.36 1.08
CA PHE A 95 -17.54 -2.99 0.70
C PHE A 95 -18.75 -2.11 0.35
N ALA A 96 -19.98 -2.64 0.48
CA ALA A 96 -21.19 -1.91 0.13
C ALA A 96 -21.32 -0.60 0.93
N GLY A 97 -21.64 0.49 0.23
CA GLY A 97 -21.77 1.82 0.83
C GLY A 97 -20.45 2.52 1.20
N LEU A 98 -19.29 1.87 1.04
CA LEU A 98 -17.98 2.47 1.31
C LEU A 98 -17.36 3.20 0.10
N SER A 99 -18.01 3.12 -1.08
CA SER A 99 -17.48 3.67 -2.32
C SER A 99 -18.29 4.85 -2.86
N ILE A 100 -17.70 6.04 -2.81
CA ILE A 100 -18.13 7.24 -3.56
C ILE A 100 -18.09 6.97 -5.07
N HIS A 101 -17.09 6.22 -5.54
CA HIS A 101 -16.99 5.76 -6.93
C HIS A 101 -18.14 4.84 -7.36
N ALA A 102 -18.87 4.22 -6.42
CA ALA A 102 -20.06 3.41 -6.71
C ALA A 102 -21.36 4.23 -6.77
N LEU A 103 -21.34 5.54 -6.50
CA LEU A 103 -22.55 6.39 -6.61
C LEU A 103 -23.05 6.55 -8.06
N SER A 104 -22.19 6.29 -9.06
CA SER A 104 -22.57 6.28 -10.47
C SER A 104 -21.61 5.42 -11.31
N GLY A 105 -22.17 4.59 -12.19
CA GLY A 105 -21.40 3.85 -13.19
C GLY A 105 -21.07 4.64 -14.47
N ALA A 106 -21.32 5.95 -14.52
CA ALA A 106 -21.06 6.76 -15.71
C ALA A 106 -19.58 7.12 -15.87
N LEU A 107 -19.07 7.11 -17.11
CA LEU A 107 -17.67 7.40 -17.42
C LEU A 107 -17.23 8.80 -16.94
N TRP A 108 -18.02 9.83 -17.22
CA TRP A 108 -17.68 11.21 -16.82
C TRP A 108 -17.56 11.37 -15.30
N PHE A 109 -18.35 10.61 -14.53
CA PHE A 109 -18.32 10.66 -13.06
C PHE A 109 -17.02 10.06 -12.52
N GLN A 110 -16.59 8.93 -13.10
CA GLN A 110 -15.30 8.32 -12.75
C GLN A 110 -14.13 9.24 -13.13
N GLN A 111 -14.15 9.82 -14.33
CA GLN A 111 -13.13 10.79 -14.78
C GLN A 111 -13.02 12.00 -13.85
N LEU A 112 -14.17 12.55 -13.40
CA LEU A 112 -14.21 13.66 -12.45
C LEU A 112 -13.56 13.28 -11.11
N LEU A 113 -13.90 12.12 -10.55
CA LEU A 113 -13.31 11.66 -9.28
C LEU A 113 -11.80 11.41 -9.41
N PHE A 114 -11.34 10.85 -10.54
CA PHE A 114 -9.91 10.70 -10.82
C PHE A 114 -9.19 12.05 -10.89
N LEU A 115 -9.79 13.06 -11.53
CA LEU A 115 -9.22 14.41 -11.60
C LEU A 115 -9.13 15.04 -10.21
N ILE A 116 -10.19 14.95 -9.40
CA ILE A 116 -10.21 15.45 -8.02
C ILE A 116 -9.13 14.74 -7.18
N ALA A 117 -9.04 13.41 -7.29
CA ALA A 117 -8.02 12.62 -6.59
C ALA A 117 -6.60 13.05 -7.00
N GLY A 118 -6.36 13.29 -8.29
CA GLY A 118 -5.07 13.76 -8.81
C GLY A 118 -4.69 15.14 -8.28
N VAL A 119 -5.63 16.10 -8.26
CA VAL A 119 -5.40 17.43 -7.68
C VAL A 119 -5.10 17.35 -6.18
N LEU A 120 -5.82 16.51 -5.44
CA LEU A 120 -5.56 16.30 -4.02
C LEU A 120 -4.19 15.63 -3.79
N ALA A 121 -3.82 14.64 -4.61
CA ALA A 121 -2.51 14.00 -4.52
C ALA A 121 -1.38 15.00 -4.80
N LEU A 122 -1.50 15.87 -5.81
CA LEU A 122 -0.55 16.98 -6.05
C LEU A 122 -0.46 17.93 -4.85
N ALA A 123 -1.61 18.32 -4.28
CA ALA A 123 -1.65 19.16 -3.09
C ALA A 123 -1.01 18.46 -1.86
N PHE A 124 -1.12 17.13 -1.76
CA PHE A 124 -0.48 16.33 -0.73
C PHE A 124 1.04 16.28 -0.90
N VAL A 125 1.54 16.08 -2.13
CA VAL A 125 2.97 16.11 -2.47
C VAL A 125 3.62 17.42 -2.01
N VAL A 126 3.01 18.57 -2.33
CA VAL A 126 3.52 19.88 -1.90
C VAL A 126 3.22 20.18 -0.42
N GLY A 127 2.41 19.36 0.25
CA GLY A 127 1.96 19.51 1.65
C GLY A 127 1.25 20.82 1.90
N TYR A 128 0.25 21.09 1.08
CA TYR A 128 -0.78 22.06 1.37
C TYR A 128 -1.86 21.39 2.22
N ARG A 129 -2.09 21.88 3.45
CA ARG A 129 -3.08 21.29 4.39
C ARG A 129 -2.90 19.78 4.52
N THR A 130 -1.64 19.37 4.72
CA THR A 130 -1.11 18.00 4.57
C THR A 130 -2.02 16.93 5.16
N ARG A 131 -2.53 17.14 6.39
CA ARG A 131 -3.40 16.14 7.06
C ARG A 131 -4.79 16.05 6.44
N LEU A 132 -5.43 17.19 6.17
CA LEU A 132 -6.77 17.22 5.59
C LEU A 132 -6.75 16.69 4.16
N VAL A 133 -5.85 17.21 3.33
CA VAL A 133 -5.71 16.77 1.94
C VAL A 133 -5.31 15.31 1.88
N GLY A 134 -4.36 14.87 2.71
CA GLY A 134 -3.97 13.47 2.80
C GLY A 134 -5.12 12.56 3.25
N PHE A 135 -5.96 13.00 4.19
CA PHE A 135 -7.16 12.26 4.59
C PHE A 135 -8.20 12.19 3.46
N CYS A 136 -8.46 13.29 2.75
CA CYS A 136 -9.34 13.28 1.58
C CYS A 136 -8.80 12.36 0.47
N SER A 137 -7.50 12.38 0.19
CA SER A 137 -6.85 11.45 -0.73
C SER A 137 -7.00 10.00 -0.29
N PHE A 138 -6.86 9.72 1.02
CA PHE A 138 -7.07 8.37 1.56
C PHE A 138 -8.52 7.91 1.40
N VAL A 139 -9.51 8.76 1.65
CA VAL A 139 -10.93 8.43 1.45
C VAL A 139 -11.22 8.10 -0.02
N LEU A 140 -10.72 8.90 -0.97
CA LEU A 140 -10.88 8.61 -2.40
C LEU A 140 -10.14 7.33 -2.82
N LEU A 141 -8.95 7.06 -2.26
CA LEU A 141 -8.23 5.80 -2.50
C LEU A 141 -9.04 4.59 -2.03
N VAL A 142 -9.55 4.62 -0.78
CA VAL A 142 -10.38 3.54 -0.23
C VAL A 142 -11.65 3.37 -1.05
N SER A 143 -12.28 4.48 -1.45
CA SER A 143 -13.44 4.43 -2.33
C SER A 143 -13.13 3.78 -3.67
N LEU A 144 -11.99 4.12 -4.30
CA LEU A 144 -11.58 3.54 -5.58
C LEU A 144 -11.28 2.04 -5.45
N HIS A 145 -10.63 1.63 -4.36
CA HIS A 145 -10.37 0.23 -4.06
C HIS A 145 -11.67 -0.55 -3.80
N ALA A 146 -12.60 0.02 -3.03
CA ALA A 146 -13.91 -0.57 -2.76
C ALA A 146 -14.76 -0.71 -4.04
N ARG A 147 -14.59 0.18 -5.03
CA ARG A 147 -15.35 0.13 -6.29
C ARG A 147 -15.05 -1.11 -7.12
N ASN A 148 -13.82 -1.60 -7.09
CA ASN A 148 -13.41 -2.81 -7.81
C ASN A 148 -12.27 -3.52 -7.06
N PRO A 149 -12.60 -4.43 -6.12
CA PRO A 149 -11.60 -5.23 -5.42
C PRO A 149 -10.85 -6.23 -6.31
N ALA A 150 -11.46 -6.67 -7.43
CA ALA A 150 -10.91 -7.68 -8.33
C ALA A 150 -9.60 -7.24 -9.04
N VAL A 151 -9.37 -5.93 -9.18
CA VAL A 151 -8.13 -5.41 -9.79
C VAL A 151 -7.02 -5.10 -8.78
N LEU A 152 -7.20 -5.40 -7.50
CA LEU A 152 -6.27 -5.04 -6.44
C LEU A 152 -5.17 -6.08 -6.24
N ASN A 153 -4.01 -5.63 -5.77
CA ASN A 153 -2.91 -6.50 -5.37
C ASN A 153 -2.33 -6.11 -3.99
N GLY A 154 -1.32 -6.84 -3.51
CA GLY A 154 -0.68 -6.57 -2.22
C GLY A 154 -0.09 -5.17 -2.06
N GLY A 155 0.27 -4.49 -3.16
CA GLY A 155 0.69 -3.08 -3.16
C GLY A 155 -0.44 -2.14 -2.78
N ASP A 156 -1.65 -2.38 -3.31
CA ASP A 156 -2.84 -1.61 -2.96
C ASP A 156 -3.22 -1.80 -1.48
N ILE A 157 -3.06 -3.03 -0.96
CA ILE A 157 -3.24 -3.38 0.46
C ILE A 157 -2.21 -2.64 1.33
N LEU A 158 -0.94 -2.65 0.94
CA LEU A 158 0.10 -1.98 1.71
C LEU A 158 -0.09 -0.46 1.70
N LEU A 159 -0.55 0.11 0.57
CA LEU A 159 -0.78 1.55 0.47
C LEU A 159 -1.93 2.00 1.39
N ARG A 160 -3.07 1.28 1.37
CA ARG A 160 -4.23 1.59 2.22
C ARG A 160 -3.97 1.35 3.71
N THR A 161 -2.99 0.52 4.07
CA THR A 161 -2.58 0.31 5.48
C THR A 161 -1.54 1.32 5.95
N LEU A 162 -0.54 1.65 5.10
CA LEU A 162 0.55 2.55 5.46
C LEU A 162 0.15 4.04 5.45
N LEU A 163 -0.65 4.46 4.48
CA LEU A 163 -1.06 5.87 4.33
C LEU A 163 -1.75 6.44 5.59
N PRO A 164 -2.79 5.81 6.18
CA PRO A 164 -3.43 6.35 7.38
C PRO A 164 -2.47 6.42 8.58
N LEU A 165 -1.56 5.45 8.74
CA LEU A 165 -0.51 5.51 9.78
C LEU A 165 0.41 6.72 9.57
N ALA A 166 0.82 6.96 8.31
CA ALA A 166 1.64 8.11 7.96
C ALA A 166 0.93 9.44 8.28
N LEU A 167 -0.38 9.56 8.02
CA LEU A 167 -1.17 10.77 8.30
C LEU A 167 -1.22 11.14 9.79
N LEU A 168 -1.07 10.17 10.70
CA LEU A 168 -0.98 10.42 12.14
C LEU A 168 0.34 11.06 12.55
N THR A 169 1.36 10.99 11.71
CA THR A 169 2.69 11.59 11.93
C THR A 169 2.76 13.04 11.42
N PRO A 170 3.76 13.84 11.81
CA PRO A 170 3.91 15.22 11.34
C PRO A 170 4.54 15.31 9.94
N LEU A 171 3.90 14.70 8.92
CA LEU A 171 4.35 14.68 7.51
C LEU A 171 4.58 16.08 6.91
N GLY A 172 3.86 17.09 7.39
CA GLY A 172 3.92 18.46 6.90
C GLY A 172 4.95 19.36 7.58
N GLU A 173 5.87 18.83 8.40
CA GLU A 173 6.84 19.66 9.14
C GLU A 173 8.03 20.14 8.33
N ARG A 174 8.36 19.47 7.22
CA ARG A 174 9.45 19.87 6.32
C ARG A 174 9.04 19.75 4.86
N TRP A 175 9.75 20.51 4.02
CA TRP A 175 9.58 20.53 2.56
C TRP A 175 8.12 20.71 2.11
N SER A 176 7.34 21.51 2.83
CA SER A 176 5.92 21.67 2.61
C SER A 176 5.50 23.14 2.67
N ILE A 177 4.38 23.45 2.01
CA ILE A 177 3.74 24.77 2.15
C ILE A 177 3.34 25.01 3.61
N ASP A 178 2.85 23.98 4.31
CA ASP A 178 2.49 24.07 5.73
C ASP A 178 3.68 24.36 6.64
N ALA A 179 4.87 23.85 6.32
CA ALA A 179 6.10 24.10 7.05
C ALA A 179 6.51 25.57 6.89
N VAL A 180 6.50 26.08 5.66
CA VAL A 180 6.85 27.48 5.36
C VAL A 180 5.93 28.44 6.11
N ARG A 181 4.62 28.14 6.18
CA ARG A 181 3.67 28.92 6.99
C ARG A 181 3.95 28.85 8.48
N ARG A 182 4.39 27.70 9.00
CA ARG A 182 4.66 27.50 10.42
C ARG A 182 5.94 28.20 10.88
N GLY A 183 6.96 28.26 10.04
CA GLY A 183 8.25 28.90 10.32
C GLY A 183 9.14 28.18 11.35
N SER A 184 8.69 27.05 11.89
CA SER A 184 9.46 26.22 12.84
C SER A 184 9.24 24.73 12.56
N TYR A 185 10.24 23.92 12.90
CA TYR A 185 10.19 22.47 12.74
C TYR A 185 10.92 21.77 13.89
N ARG A 186 10.59 20.51 14.12
CA ARG A 186 11.39 19.62 14.98
C ARG A 186 12.37 18.84 14.12
N GLU A 187 13.57 18.58 14.62
CA GLU A 187 14.53 17.73 13.90
C GLU A 187 14.09 16.26 13.92
N THR A 188 13.68 15.78 15.09
CA THR A 188 13.21 14.41 15.28
C THR A 188 11.93 14.37 16.09
N VAL A 189 11.14 13.33 15.86
CA VAL A 189 9.86 13.09 16.54
C VAL A 189 9.80 11.66 17.05
N LEU A 190 9.25 11.49 18.25
CA LEU A 190 8.94 10.19 18.84
C LEU A 190 7.52 10.28 19.44
N SER A 191 6.64 9.41 18.97
CA SER A 191 5.23 9.31 19.37
C SER A 191 4.74 7.89 19.11
N ALA A 192 3.59 7.51 19.68
CA ALA A 192 2.97 6.22 19.37
C ALA A 192 2.70 6.05 17.87
N ALA A 193 2.26 7.13 17.19
CA ALA A 193 2.02 7.12 15.74
C ALA A 193 3.29 6.86 14.91
N THR A 194 4.39 7.54 15.23
CA THR A 194 5.67 7.28 14.53
C THR A 194 6.21 5.89 14.85
N THR A 195 5.98 5.37 16.06
CA THR A 195 6.35 3.98 16.41
C THR A 195 5.48 2.97 15.66
N ALA A 196 4.18 3.22 15.50
CA ALA A 196 3.29 2.38 14.70
C ALA A 196 3.73 2.33 13.24
N LEU A 197 4.10 3.50 12.69
CA LEU A 197 4.63 3.63 11.33
C LEU A 197 5.93 2.83 11.13
N LEU A 198 6.83 2.79 12.12
CA LEU A 198 8.02 1.95 12.09
C LEU A 198 7.67 0.46 12.27
N ALA A 199 6.79 0.12 13.22
CA ALA A 199 6.45 -1.26 13.53
C ALA A 199 5.77 -1.99 12.35
N GLN A 200 4.95 -1.29 11.57
CA GLN A 200 4.17 -1.88 10.48
C GLN A 200 5.02 -2.66 9.46
N PRO A 201 6.05 -2.08 8.81
CA PRO A 201 6.88 -2.84 7.86
C PRO A 201 7.65 -3.99 8.52
N LEU A 202 8.05 -3.87 9.78
CA LEU A 202 8.73 -4.97 10.49
C LEU A 202 7.82 -6.19 10.64
N ILE A 203 6.55 -5.95 10.95
CA ILE A 203 5.54 -7.01 11.03
C ILE A 203 5.32 -7.63 9.66
N VAL A 204 5.15 -6.82 8.61
CA VAL A 204 5.00 -7.33 7.22
C VAL A 204 6.18 -8.20 6.81
N PHE A 205 7.42 -7.74 7.04
CA PHE A 205 8.63 -8.47 6.66
C PHE A 205 8.80 -9.76 7.46
N THR A 206 8.50 -9.72 8.76
CA THR A 206 8.59 -10.89 9.62
C THR A 206 7.52 -11.92 9.25
N GLN A 207 6.28 -11.50 9.02
CA GLN A 207 5.20 -12.39 8.55
C GLN A 207 5.54 -13.01 7.20
N ASN A 208 6.05 -12.22 6.24
CA ASN A 208 6.48 -12.74 4.95
C ASN A 208 7.62 -13.76 5.08
N ALA A 209 8.59 -13.53 5.98
CA ALA A 209 9.64 -14.50 6.28
C ALA A 209 9.07 -15.80 6.87
N VAL A 210 8.13 -15.72 7.82
CA VAL A 210 7.47 -16.89 8.42
C VAL A 210 6.71 -17.69 7.37
N LEU A 211 5.92 -17.03 6.51
CA LEU A 211 5.19 -17.69 5.43
C LEU A 211 6.13 -18.40 4.45
N LYS A 212 7.28 -17.79 4.12
CA LYS A 212 8.30 -18.39 3.25
C LYS A 212 9.06 -19.53 3.92
N HIS A 213 9.20 -19.50 5.25
CA HIS A 213 9.81 -20.58 6.01
C HIS A 213 8.93 -21.84 6.09
N ARG A 214 7.62 -21.71 5.89
CA ARG A 214 6.70 -22.86 5.78
C ARG A 214 6.90 -23.66 4.48
N GLY A 215 7.61 -23.10 3.49
CA GLY A 215 7.97 -23.78 2.23
C GLY A 215 9.40 -24.30 2.23
N GLU A 216 9.73 -25.10 1.22
CA GLU A 216 11.04 -25.76 1.10
C GLU A 216 12.01 -24.95 0.23
N THR A 217 11.49 -24.21 -0.75
CA THR A 217 12.28 -23.57 -1.82
C THR A 217 13.08 -22.34 -1.36
N TRP A 218 12.53 -21.52 -0.44
CA TRP A 218 13.19 -20.27 -0.02
C TRP A 218 14.45 -20.51 0.78
N TYR A 219 14.43 -21.49 1.68
CA TYR A 219 15.58 -21.86 2.52
C TYR A 219 16.47 -22.91 1.85
N ALA A 220 16.11 -23.40 0.66
CA ALA A 220 17.00 -24.16 -0.21
C ALA A 220 17.83 -23.25 -1.14
N GLY A 221 17.43 -22.00 -1.37
CA GLY A 221 18.09 -21.10 -2.33
C GLY A 221 17.40 -21.00 -3.69
N GLU A 222 16.34 -21.78 -3.91
CA GLU A 222 15.79 -22.07 -5.24
C GLU A 222 14.57 -21.20 -5.60
N ALA A 223 13.94 -20.56 -4.61
CA ALA A 223 12.64 -19.91 -4.83
C ALA A 223 12.67 -18.76 -5.86
N LEU A 224 13.75 -17.97 -5.91
CA LEU A 224 13.85 -16.94 -6.96
C LEU A 224 14.05 -17.55 -8.36
N GLN A 225 14.73 -18.69 -8.48
CA GLN A 225 14.84 -19.36 -9.79
C GLN A 225 13.47 -19.78 -10.30
N ILE A 226 12.63 -20.34 -9.43
CA ILE A 226 11.25 -20.72 -9.77
C ILE A 226 10.41 -19.48 -10.07
N ALA A 227 10.49 -18.44 -9.24
CA ALA A 227 9.71 -17.22 -9.43
C ALA A 227 10.06 -16.47 -10.74
N PHE A 228 11.33 -16.50 -11.15
CA PHE A 228 11.79 -15.90 -12.41
C PHE A 228 11.58 -16.80 -13.63
N ALA A 229 11.22 -18.07 -13.44
CA ALA A 229 10.73 -18.94 -14.51
C ALA A 229 9.24 -18.69 -14.83
N ASN A 230 8.55 -17.83 -14.07
CA ASN A 230 7.17 -17.46 -14.36
C ASN A 230 7.13 -16.30 -15.38
N ASP A 231 6.98 -16.63 -16.66
CA ASP A 231 7.03 -15.66 -17.78
C ASP A 231 5.92 -14.60 -17.73
N VAL A 232 4.78 -14.88 -17.07
CA VAL A 232 3.69 -13.89 -16.91
C VAL A 232 4.04 -12.81 -15.86
N MET A 233 5.03 -13.08 -15.00
CA MET A 233 5.43 -12.19 -13.92
C MET A 233 6.73 -11.44 -14.21
N THR A 234 7.62 -11.98 -15.04
CA THR A 234 8.89 -11.34 -15.40
C THR A 234 8.71 -10.29 -16.51
N VAL A 235 9.48 -9.21 -16.43
CA VAL A 235 9.50 -8.15 -17.44
C VAL A 235 10.90 -7.61 -17.64
N TRP A 236 11.20 -7.12 -18.85
CA TRP A 236 12.45 -6.44 -19.21
C TRP A 236 13.72 -7.21 -18.78
N LEU A 237 14.41 -6.77 -17.72
CA LEU A 237 15.63 -7.43 -17.23
C LEU A 237 15.31 -8.81 -16.62
N GLY A 238 14.09 -9.00 -16.13
CA GLY A 238 13.59 -10.28 -15.60
C GLY A 238 13.70 -11.42 -16.61
N ASN A 239 13.41 -11.13 -17.88
CA ASN A 239 13.40 -12.12 -18.97
C ASN A 239 14.79 -12.71 -19.26
N TYR A 240 15.86 -12.06 -18.77
CA TYR A 240 17.25 -12.50 -18.95
C TYR A 240 17.87 -13.06 -17.67
N LEU A 241 17.24 -12.86 -16.50
CA LEU A 241 17.81 -13.26 -15.22
C LEU A 241 17.78 -14.77 -14.99
N SER A 242 16.87 -15.50 -15.64
CA SER A 242 16.81 -16.97 -15.62
C SER A 242 18.11 -17.62 -16.13
N ALA A 243 18.88 -16.94 -16.99
CA ALA A 243 20.18 -17.41 -17.48
C ALA A 243 21.31 -17.35 -16.43
N TYR A 244 21.07 -16.79 -15.24
CA TYR A 244 22.07 -16.63 -14.19
C TYR A 244 21.61 -17.27 -12.85
N PRO A 245 21.54 -18.61 -12.74
CA PRO A 245 21.05 -19.29 -11.53
C PRO A 245 21.79 -18.92 -10.26
N LEU A 246 23.13 -18.81 -10.31
CA LEU A 246 23.95 -18.42 -9.15
C LEU A 246 23.59 -17.01 -8.65
N LEU A 247 23.27 -16.08 -9.56
CA LEU A 247 22.84 -14.74 -9.17
C LEU A 247 21.48 -14.79 -8.47
N LEU A 248 20.53 -15.56 -9.02
CA LEU A 248 19.19 -15.74 -8.44
C LEU A 248 19.26 -16.40 -7.06
N GLU A 249 20.14 -17.39 -6.87
CA GLU A 249 20.37 -18.04 -5.58
C GLU A 249 20.94 -17.04 -4.54
N VAL A 250 21.95 -16.26 -4.91
CA VAL A 250 22.52 -15.21 -4.04
C VAL A 250 21.47 -14.16 -3.68
N LEU A 251 20.67 -13.71 -4.66
CA LEU A 251 19.57 -12.78 -4.43
C LEU A 251 18.48 -13.39 -3.55
N ASN A 252 18.22 -14.70 -3.66
CA ASN A 252 17.26 -15.41 -2.83
C ASN A 252 17.68 -15.38 -1.36
N TRP A 253 18.93 -15.77 -1.08
CA TRP A 253 19.48 -15.72 0.28
C TRP A 253 19.53 -14.29 0.82
N GLY A 254 19.89 -13.33 -0.03
CA GLY A 254 19.83 -11.90 0.32
C GLY A 254 18.43 -11.47 0.71
N TRP A 255 17.41 -11.86 -0.06
CA TRP A 255 16.01 -11.54 0.20
C TRP A 255 15.50 -12.14 1.51
N VAL A 256 15.70 -13.45 1.73
CA VAL A 256 15.33 -14.13 2.99
C VAL A 256 16.01 -13.48 4.19
N THR A 257 17.31 -13.17 4.05
CA THR A 257 18.09 -12.50 5.11
C THR A 257 17.51 -11.14 5.44
N LEU A 258 17.18 -10.31 4.43
CA LEU A 258 16.56 -9.00 4.65
C LEU A 258 15.18 -9.11 5.32
N LEU A 259 14.36 -10.09 4.96
CA LEU A 259 13.03 -10.24 5.57
C LEU A 259 13.13 -10.74 7.02
N ALA A 260 13.80 -11.87 7.23
CA ALA A 260 13.94 -12.49 8.54
C ALA A 260 14.75 -11.63 9.52
N GLY A 261 15.77 -10.93 9.02
CA GLY A 261 16.63 -10.03 9.79
C GLY A 261 16.07 -8.62 9.99
N SER A 262 14.89 -8.30 9.47
CA SER A 262 14.36 -6.92 9.41
C SER A 262 14.34 -6.18 10.75
N VAL A 263 13.90 -6.83 11.83
CA VAL A 263 13.90 -6.24 13.18
C VAL A 263 15.33 -5.87 13.60
N VAL A 264 16.29 -6.77 13.37
CA VAL A 264 17.70 -6.56 13.70
C VAL A 264 18.28 -5.44 12.84
N PHE A 265 18.16 -5.55 11.52
CA PHE A 265 18.79 -4.65 10.56
C PHE A 265 18.20 -3.24 10.58
N LEU A 266 16.91 -3.07 10.84
CA LEU A 266 16.29 -1.75 10.83
C LEU A 266 16.29 -1.06 12.22
N LEU A 267 16.27 -1.80 13.33
CA LEU A 267 16.27 -1.21 14.69
C LEU A 267 17.62 -1.22 15.41
N LEU A 268 18.54 -2.14 15.10
CA LEU A 268 19.82 -2.22 15.81
C LEU A 268 20.92 -1.27 15.31
N PRO A 269 21.09 -1.05 14.00
CA PRO A 269 22.05 -0.08 13.49
C PRO A 269 21.77 1.37 13.90
N THR A 270 22.81 2.19 13.91
CA THR A 270 22.71 3.66 14.13
C THR A 270 23.57 4.45 13.16
N GLY A 271 23.22 5.72 12.95
CA GLY A 271 24.01 6.64 12.13
C GLY A 271 24.23 6.09 10.72
N ARG A 272 25.47 6.18 10.23
CA ARG A 272 25.81 5.76 8.86
C ARG A 272 25.52 4.27 8.57
N LEU A 273 25.67 3.39 9.56
CA LEU A 273 25.35 1.97 9.37
C LEU A 273 23.84 1.77 9.12
N ARG A 274 22.97 2.45 9.88
CA ARG A 274 21.52 2.40 9.63
C ARG A 274 21.18 2.96 8.25
N ALA A 275 21.84 4.04 7.84
CA ALA A 275 21.65 4.59 6.49
C ALA A 275 22.02 3.57 5.40
N ALA A 276 23.19 2.92 5.51
CA ALA A 276 23.63 1.91 4.56
C ALA A 276 22.64 0.74 4.48
N VAL A 277 22.19 0.21 5.61
CA VAL A 277 21.20 -0.87 5.65
C VAL A 277 19.88 -0.46 4.97
N VAL A 278 19.34 0.73 5.29
CA VAL A 278 18.11 1.22 4.65
C VAL A 278 18.30 1.40 3.14
N VAL A 279 19.46 1.87 2.69
CA VAL A 279 19.78 1.96 1.26
C VAL A 279 19.81 0.57 0.60
N VAL A 280 20.27 -0.48 1.28
CA VAL A 280 20.20 -1.86 0.78
C VAL A 280 18.75 -2.31 0.61
N TYR A 281 17.85 -2.06 1.58
CA TYR A 281 16.41 -2.34 1.42
C TYR A 281 15.81 -1.58 0.23
N ILE A 282 16.10 -0.28 0.12
CA ILE A 282 15.63 0.54 -0.99
C ILE A 282 16.12 -0.02 -2.32
N GLY A 283 17.40 -0.41 -2.40
CA GLY A 283 18.00 -1.03 -3.59
C GLY A 283 17.33 -2.34 -3.96
N ALA A 284 17.07 -3.23 -3.00
CA ALA A 284 16.36 -4.48 -3.21
C ALA A 284 14.93 -4.24 -3.75
N PHE A 285 14.21 -3.26 -3.20
CA PHE A 285 12.85 -2.93 -3.65
C PHE A 285 12.84 -2.29 -5.03
N ILE A 286 13.72 -1.32 -5.29
CA ILE A 286 13.84 -0.68 -6.61
C ILE A 286 14.32 -1.69 -7.66
N GLY A 287 15.15 -2.67 -7.30
CA GLY A 287 15.62 -3.73 -8.19
C GLY A 287 14.49 -4.64 -8.71
N MET A 288 13.34 -4.69 -8.03
CA MET A 288 12.15 -5.38 -8.53
C MET A 288 11.48 -4.63 -9.71
N LEU A 289 11.64 -3.30 -9.83
CA LEU A 289 11.01 -2.52 -10.89
C LEU A 289 11.35 -3.01 -12.29
N PRO A 290 12.63 -3.17 -12.67
CA PRO A 290 12.98 -3.62 -14.01
C PRO A 290 12.84 -5.13 -14.22
N THR A 291 12.35 -5.90 -13.23
CA THR A 291 12.43 -7.37 -13.25
C THR A 291 11.09 -8.07 -13.08
N LEU A 292 10.17 -7.54 -12.28
CA LEU A 292 8.90 -8.18 -11.97
C LEU A 292 7.71 -7.23 -12.11
N MET A 293 6.63 -7.72 -12.71
CA MET A 293 5.36 -7.00 -12.87
C MET A 293 4.50 -7.12 -11.60
N VAL A 294 4.91 -6.41 -10.53
CA VAL A 294 4.24 -6.41 -9.20
C VAL A 294 3.44 -5.13 -8.89
N GLY A 295 3.27 -4.25 -9.88
CA GLY A 295 2.41 -3.07 -9.77
C GLY A 295 3.02 -1.97 -8.89
N LEU A 296 2.33 -1.49 -7.86
CA LEU A 296 2.82 -0.40 -7.01
C LEU A 296 3.62 -0.87 -5.79
N PHE A 297 3.65 -2.18 -5.53
CA PHE A 297 4.13 -2.77 -4.29
C PHE A 297 5.53 -2.29 -3.90
N GLN A 298 6.48 -2.32 -4.84
CA GLN A 298 7.85 -1.90 -4.57
C GLN A 298 8.00 -0.42 -4.18
N PHE A 299 7.16 0.48 -4.69
CA PHE A 299 7.21 1.89 -4.29
C PHE A 299 6.71 2.09 -2.85
N VAL A 300 5.65 1.36 -2.47
CA VAL A 300 5.11 1.42 -1.12
C VAL A 300 6.08 0.79 -0.11
N LEU A 301 6.79 -0.27 -0.50
CA LEU A 301 7.89 -0.85 0.29
C LEU A 301 9.04 0.13 0.51
N VAL A 302 9.44 0.90 -0.52
CA VAL A 302 10.42 1.99 -0.33
C VAL A 302 9.87 3.02 0.66
N ALA A 303 8.62 3.44 0.51
CA ALA A 303 7.99 4.42 1.40
C ALA A 303 7.94 3.95 2.87
N SER A 304 7.77 2.65 3.11
CA SER A 304 7.68 2.09 4.47
C SER A 304 9.04 2.09 5.20
N VAL A 305 10.15 1.98 4.48
CA VAL A 305 11.50 2.01 5.07
C VAL A 305 12.13 3.39 5.13
N LEU A 306 11.62 4.39 4.39
CA LEU A 306 12.12 5.78 4.45
C LEU A 306 12.21 6.37 5.87
N PRO A 307 11.23 6.17 6.78
CA PRO A 307 11.30 6.65 8.17
C PRO A 307 12.51 6.13 8.96
N TYR A 308 13.18 5.08 8.49
CA TYR A 308 14.40 4.56 9.11
C TYR A 308 15.67 5.31 8.70
N LEU A 309 15.62 6.20 7.72
CA LEU A 309 16.77 7.01 7.33
C LEU A 309 17.17 7.97 8.47
N PRO A 310 18.40 7.85 8.99
CA PRO A 310 18.84 8.65 10.13
C PRO A 310 19.28 10.06 9.69
N PRO A 311 19.41 11.01 10.65
CA PRO A 311 19.89 12.37 10.35
C PRO A 311 21.20 12.41 9.54
N SER A 312 22.15 11.52 9.85
CA SER A 312 23.44 11.44 9.15
C SER A 312 23.34 11.21 7.65
N PHE A 313 22.27 10.54 7.19
CA PHE A 313 22.01 10.37 5.76
C PHE A 313 21.65 11.71 5.13
N PHE A 314 20.65 12.39 5.69
CA PHE A 314 20.19 13.69 5.19
C PHE A 314 21.24 14.78 5.30
N ASP A 315 22.07 14.77 6.34
CA ASP A 315 23.19 15.72 6.47
C ASP A 315 24.25 15.48 5.38
N THR A 316 24.44 14.23 4.96
CA THR A 316 25.33 13.89 3.86
C THR A 316 24.74 14.31 2.51
N VAL A 317 23.45 14.03 2.28
CA VAL A 317 22.74 14.47 1.07
C VAL A 317 22.67 16.00 0.98
N ALA A 318 22.44 16.68 2.10
CA ALA A 318 22.40 18.15 2.14
C ALA A 318 23.70 18.77 1.62
N ARG A 319 24.87 18.17 1.91
CA ARG A 319 26.16 18.66 1.36
C ARG A 319 26.27 18.58 -0.17
N LEU A 320 25.46 17.75 -0.82
CA LEU A 320 25.45 17.59 -2.28
C LEU A 320 24.47 18.54 -2.97
N VAL A 321 23.61 19.22 -2.21
CA VAL A 321 22.53 20.07 -2.75
C VAL A 321 22.82 21.53 -2.40
N PRO A 322 22.62 22.49 -3.32
CA PRO A 322 22.83 23.92 -3.04
C PRO A 322 22.05 24.42 -1.82
N GLU A 323 22.62 25.37 -1.07
CA GLU A 323 21.99 25.97 0.13
C GLU A 323 20.61 26.59 -0.16
N SER A 324 20.37 27.03 -1.41
CA SER A 324 19.08 27.56 -1.87
C SER A 324 17.92 26.55 -1.79
N VAL A 325 18.22 25.25 -1.82
CA VAL A 325 17.24 24.16 -1.66
C VAL A 325 17.10 23.74 -0.19
N GLN A 326 18.15 23.96 0.61
CA GLN A 326 18.18 23.60 2.03
C GLN A 326 17.44 24.63 2.90
N THR A 327 17.57 25.90 2.54
CA THR A 327 16.98 27.02 3.27
C THR A 327 15.48 27.09 3.02
N GLN A 328 14.71 27.17 4.11
CA GLN A 328 13.28 27.30 4.02
C GLN A 328 12.93 28.68 3.44
N PRO A 329 12.17 28.78 2.34
CA PRO A 329 11.84 30.07 1.76
C PRO A 329 10.99 30.90 2.73
N PRO A 330 11.10 32.24 2.71
CA PRO A 330 10.26 33.08 3.54
C PRO A 330 8.79 32.96 3.11
N PRO A 331 7.82 33.12 4.04
CA PRO A 331 6.39 33.02 3.73
C PRO A 331 5.93 33.95 2.60
N THR A 332 6.63 35.07 2.36
CA THR A 332 6.36 36.02 1.28
C THR A 332 6.44 35.41 -0.11
N ARG A 333 7.30 34.39 -0.32
CA ARG A 333 7.41 33.68 -1.62
C ARG A 333 6.19 32.83 -1.97
N LEU A 334 5.34 32.50 -1.01
CA LEU A 334 4.13 31.71 -1.25
C LEU A 334 3.00 32.51 -1.93
N GLY A 335 3.12 33.84 -2.05
CA GLY A 335 2.08 34.69 -2.66
C GLY A 335 0.72 34.46 -2.00
N TRP A 336 -0.30 34.07 -2.77
CA TRP A 336 -1.64 33.76 -2.27
C TRP A 336 -1.68 32.62 -1.25
N PHE A 337 -0.76 31.65 -1.35
CA PHE A 337 -0.65 30.54 -0.40
C PHE A 337 0.03 30.96 0.92
N SER A 338 0.54 32.17 1.07
CA SER A 338 1.07 32.65 2.37
C SER A 338 -0.05 32.81 3.41
N ARG A 339 -1.29 33.04 2.95
CA ARG A 339 -2.43 33.29 3.83
C ARG A 339 -2.74 32.03 4.66
N PRO A 340 -3.06 32.21 5.96
CA PRO A 340 -3.47 31.08 6.78
C PRO A 340 -4.73 30.44 6.19
N PRO A 341 -4.82 29.09 6.24
CA PRO A 341 -5.98 28.37 5.77
C PRO A 341 -7.26 28.81 6.50
N ILE A 342 -8.42 28.60 5.88
CA ILE A 342 -9.73 29.09 6.33
C ILE A 342 -10.00 28.71 7.80
N GLU A 343 -9.62 27.49 8.22
CA GLU A 343 -9.83 27.02 9.60
C GLU A 343 -9.06 27.88 10.60
N GLN A 344 -7.80 28.23 10.30
CA GLN A 344 -6.99 29.10 11.14
C GLN A 344 -7.55 30.53 11.18
N ARG A 345 -7.98 31.06 10.03
CA ARG A 345 -8.66 32.37 9.98
C ARG A 345 -9.94 32.40 10.81
N TRP A 346 -10.68 31.28 10.82
CA TRP A 346 -11.86 31.11 11.65
C TRP A 346 -11.51 31.11 13.14
N PHE A 347 -10.49 30.35 13.55
CA PHE A 347 -10.02 30.36 14.94
C PHE A 347 -9.50 31.72 15.38
N ASP A 348 -8.77 32.44 14.52
CA ASP A 348 -8.29 33.79 14.81
C ASP A 348 -9.43 34.80 14.95
N ARG A 349 -10.52 34.63 14.19
CA ARG A 349 -11.74 35.43 14.35
C ARG A 349 -12.44 35.10 15.67
N LEU A 350 -12.55 33.82 16.04
CA LEU A 350 -13.15 33.40 17.31
C LEU A 350 -12.36 33.92 18.51
N ARG A 351 -11.02 33.85 18.45
CA ARG A 351 -10.13 34.46 19.45
C ARG A 351 -10.38 35.96 19.61
N ARG A 352 -10.45 36.69 18.49
CA ARG A 352 -10.76 38.14 18.50
C ARG A 352 -12.15 38.46 19.05
N ARG A 353 -13.10 37.53 18.97
CA ARG A 353 -14.44 37.63 19.57
C ARG A 353 -14.50 37.18 21.03
N GLY A 354 -13.36 37.05 21.73
CA GLY A 354 -13.31 36.66 23.13
C GLY A 354 -13.41 35.15 23.42
N HIS A 355 -13.49 34.30 22.40
CA HIS A 355 -13.61 32.84 22.56
C HIS A 355 -12.24 32.13 22.58
N GLY A 356 -11.20 32.79 23.12
CA GLY A 356 -9.82 32.27 23.11
C GLY A 356 -9.67 30.93 23.83
N ASN A 357 -10.28 30.81 25.02
CA ASN A 357 -10.24 29.58 25.82
C ASN A 357 -10.85 28.38 25.08
N ALA A 358 -11.94 28.60 24.34
CA ALA A 358 -12.58 27.55 23.54
C ALA A 358 -11.66 27.11 22.38
N VAL A 359 -10.97 28.04 21.72
CA VAL A 359 -9.99 27.72 20.67
C VAL A 359 -8.82 26.91 21.20
N ASP A 360 -8.28 27.30 22.36
CA ASP A 360 -7.17 26.58 23.01
C ASP A 360 -7.60 25.19 23.48
N TYR A 361 -8.81 25.07 24.05
CA TYR A 361 -9.42 23.78 24.38
C TYR A 361 -9.57 22.88 23.15
N MET A 362 -10.15 23.37 22.05
CA MET A 362 -10.30 22.59 20.81
C MET A 362 -8.96 22.12 20.25
N ARG A 363 -7.93 22.97 20.30
CA ARG A 363 -6.58 22.61 19.82
C ARG A 363 -5.94 21.54 20.72
N ALA A 364 -6.03 21.71 22.04
CA ALA A 364 -5.52 20.73 23.00
C ALA A 364 -6.28 19.40 22.87
N TYR A 365 -7.60 19.44 22.76
CA TYR A 365 -8.44 18.27 22.55
C TYR A 365 -8.07 17.53 21.26
N GLY A 366 -7.92 18.23 20.14
CA GLY A 366 -7.49 17.62 18.87
C GLY A 366 -6.10 16.97 18.94
N GLN A 367 -5.16 17.57 19.69
CA GLN A 367 -3.84 16.96 19.92
C GLN A 367 -3.94 15.70 20.79
N SER A 368 -4.78 15.72 21.82
CA SER A 368 -5.05 14.56 22.66
C SER A 368 -5.71 13.43 21.88
N VAL A 369 -6.72 13.72 21.05
CA VAL A 369 -7.36 12.74 20.16
C VAL A 369 -6.34 12.13 19.22
N LEU A 370 -5.49 12.94 18.56
CA LEU A 370 -4.46 12.41 17.68
C LEU A 370 -3.48 11.48 18.41
N THR A 371 -3.16 11.80 19.67
CA THR A 371 -2.29 10.97 20.50
C THR A 371 -2.97 9.64 20.83
N VAL A 372 -4.24 9.67 21.23
CA VAL A 372 -5.05 8.48 21.51
C VAL A 372 -5.18 7.60 20.27
N VAL A 373 -5.53 8.19 19.12
CA VAL A 373 -5.61 7.47 17.84
C VAL A 373 -4.25 6.88 17.46
N GLY A 374 -3.15 7.60 17.69
CA GLY A 374 -1.80 7.06 17.49
C GLY A 374 -1.46 5.87 18.38
N VAL A 375 -1.95 5.86 19.63
CA VAL A 375 -1.81 4.70 20.53
C VAL A 375 -2.67 3.54 20.06
N ILE A 376 -3.92 3.78 19.68
CA ILE A 376 -4.81 2.75 19.14
C ILE A 376 -4.22 2.14 17.87
N ALA A 377 -3.70 2.96 16.96
CA ALA A 377 -3.04 2.50 15.75
C ALA A 377 -1.80 1.63 16.05
N LEU A 378 -0.99 2.01 17.04
CA LEU A 378 0.13 1.19 17.49
C LEU A 378 -0.34 -0.16 18.04
N LEU A 379 -1.35 -0.15 18.92
CA LEU A 379 -1.92 -1.37 19.48
C LEU A 379 -2.50 -2.27 18.38
N PHE A 380 -3.23 -1.69 17.43
CA PHE A 380 -3.79 -2.39 16.28
C PHE A 380 -2.69 -3.07 15.46
N VAL A 381 -1.63 -2.33 15.10
CA VAL A 381 -0.48 -2.88 14.35
C VAL A 381 0.17 -4.03 15.12
N LEU A 382 0.41 -3.88 16.43
CA LEU A 382 1.04 -4.90 17.25
C LEU A 382 0.16 -6.15 17.44
N VAL A 383 -1.14 -5.97 17.71
CA VAL A 383 -2.10 -7.07 17.89
C VAL A 383 -2.26 -7.84 16.58
N TYR A 384 -2.41 -7.14 15.46
CA TYR A 384 -2.49 -7.77 14.14
C TYR A 384 -1.20 -8.55 13.83
N GLY A 385 -0.04 -8.01 14.19
CA GLY A 385 1.24 -8.70 14.05
C GLY A 385 1.32 -10.01 14.85
N VAL A 386 0.74 -10.05 16.05
CA VAL A 386 0.75 -11.25 16.93
C VAL A 386 -0.31 -12.27 16.49
N GLY A 387 -1.51 -11.84 16.11
CA GLY A 387 -2.62 -12.74 15.74
C GLY A 387 -2.28 -13.70 14.61
N HIS A 388 -1.55 -13.22 13.59
CA HIS A 388 -1.17 -14.04 12.44
C HIS A 388 -0.03 -15.05 12.74
N VAL A 389 0.78 -14.80 13.78
CA VAL A 389 1.86 -15.72 14.20
C VAL A 389 1.30 -16.88 15.04
N ALA A 390 0.16 -16.68 15.68
CA ALA A 390 -0.46 -17.65 16.56
C ALA A 390 -1.46 -18.60 15.87
N ASP A 391 -1.60 -18.55 14.53
CA ASP A 391 -2.69 -19.19 13.76
C ASP A 391 -4.07 -18.99 14.43
N TYR A 392 -4.26 -17.82 15.05
CA TYR A 392 -5.53 -17.46 15.67
C TYR A 392 -6.35 -16.70 14.64
N ASP A 393 -7.33 -17.36 14.03
CA ASP A 393 -8.34 -16.69 13.23
C ASP A 393 -9.13 -15.75 14.16
N PRO A 394 -9.00 -14.42 14.01
CA PRO A 394 -9.76 -13.52 14.84
C PRO A 394 -11.27 -13.74 14.58
N PRO A 395 -12.12 -13.76 15.62
CA PRO A 395 -13.52 -14.21 15.54
C PRO A 395 -14.46 -13.29 14.73
N TYR A 396 -13.93 -12.35 13.95
CA TYR A 396 -14.67 -11.47 13.04
C TYR A 396 -14.38 -11.86 11.58
N GLU A 397 -14.95 -12.96 11.12
CA GLU A 397 -14.89 -13.31 9.70
C GLU A 397 -15.74 -12.37 8.81
N ALA A 398 -15.28 -12.26 7.57
CA ALA A 398 -15.91 -11.75 6.35
C ALA A 398 -15.97 -10.23 6.11
N GLU A 399 -16.62 -9.41 6.94
CA GLU A 399 -17.03 -8.07 6.45
C GLU A 399 -16.16 -6.89 6.88
N ALA A 400 -15.85 -6.78 8.18
CA ALA A 400 -15.18 -5.59 8.72
C ALA A 400 -13.67 -5.52 8.39
N THR A 401 -13.05 -6.64 8.00
CA THR A 401 -11.61 -6.76 7.78
C THR A 401 -11.19 -7.03 6.35
N ALA A 402 -12.08 -7.27 5.40
CA ALA A 402 -11.65 -7.41 3.99
C ALA A 402 -10.94 -6.15 3.45
N VAL A 403 -11.30 -4.97 3.98
CA VAL A 403 -10.62 -3.68 3.70
C VAL A 403 -9.21 -3.64 4.31
N LEU A 404 -8.95 -4.41 5.36
CA LEU A 404 -7.71 -4.41 6.13
C LEU A 404 -7.01 -5.77 6.15
N ASP A 405 -7.46 -6.73 5.33
CA ASP A 405 -6.85 -8.05 5.25
C ASP A 405 -5.43 -7.90 4.71
N GLN A 406 -4.48 -8.50 5.41
CA GLN A 406 -3.04 -8.35 5.17
C GLN A 406 -2.40 -9.73 5.01
N SER A 407 -2.83 -10.46 3.97
CA SER A 407 -2.14 -11.65 3.50
C SER A 407 -0.91 -11.27 2.67
N TRP A 408 0.29 -11.47 3.24
CA TRP A 408 1.57 -11.08 2.64
C TRP A 408 2.27 -12.26 1.95
N GLY A 409 1.55 -12.99 1.09
CA GLY A 409 1.97 -14.32 0.61
C GLY A 409 2.49 -14.41 -0.84
N LEU A 410 2.99 -13.35 -1.46
CA LEU A 410 3.47 -13.47 -2.85
C LEU A 410 4.67 -14.45 -2.91
N TYR A 411 4.51 -15.50 -3.72
CA TYR A 411 5.44 -16.62 -3.81
C TYR A 411 5.70 -17.30 -2.45
N ALA A 412 4.65 -17.51 -1.65
CA ALA A 412 4.72 -18.23 -0.39
C ALA A 412 3.56 -19.24 -0.28
N PRO A 413 3.74 -20.41 0.38
CA PRO A 413 4.98 -20.87 1.00
C PRO A 413 6.09 -21.22 -0.02
N ASN A 414 5.71 -21.75 -1.18
CA ASN A 414 6.59 -21.91 -2.34
C ASN A 414 6.08 -21.04 -3.51
N PRO A 415 6.96 -20.56 -4.40
CA PRO A 415 6.54 -20.07 -5.71
C PRO A 415 5.76 -21.15 -6.47
N SER A 416 4.82 -20.75 -7.31
CA SER A 416 4.15 -21.69 -8.22
C SER A 416 5.13 -22.15 -9.30
N ASP A 417 5.05 -23.44 -9.63
CA ASP A 417 5.80 -24.11 -10.69
C ASP A 417 5.15 -23.98 -12.06
N SER A 418 4.04 -23.25 -12.18
CA SER A 418 3.31 -23.01 -13.42
C SER A 418 2.81 -21.56 -13.49
N TYR A 419 2.41 -21.16 -14.69
CA TYR A 419 1.78 -19.88 -14.95
C TYR A 419 0.71 -20.04 -16.01
N SER A 420 -0.24 -19.10 -16.05
CA SER A 420 -1.33 -19.13 -17.03
C SER A 420 -1.60 -17.79 -17.70
N TRP A 421 -2.11 -17.87 -18.92
CA TRP A 421 -2.69 -16.75 -19.66
C TRP A 421 -4.05 -17.14 -20.21
N TYR A 422 -4.83 -16.13 -20.60
CA TYR A 422 -6.18 -16.35 -21.12
C TYR A 422 -6.26 -15.99 -22.59
N VAL A 423 -6.98 -16.81 -23.34
CA VAL A 423 -7.37 -16.57 -24.73
C VAL A 423 -8.87 -16.49 -24.78
N VAL A 424 -9.39 -15.47 -25.45
CA VAL A 424 -10.83 -15.26 -25.60
C VAL A 424 -11.19 -15.40 -27.06
N GLU A 425 -11.92 -16.46 -27.38
CA GLU A 425 -12.49 -16.73 -28.69
C GLU A 425 -13.90 -16.14 -28.79
N ALA A 426 -14.26 -15.67 -29.98
CA ALA A 426 -15.60 -15.24 -30.32
C ALA A 426 -16.03 -15.98 -31.59
N GLU A 427 -17.21 -16.59 -31.57
CA GLU A 427 -17.85 -17.17 -32.75
C GLU A 427 -18.77 -16.12 -33.37
N LEU A 428 -18.54 -15.79 -34.64
CA LEU A 428 -19.34 -14.83 -35.38
C LEU A 428 -20.60 -15.52 -35.95
N ALA A 429 -21.61 -14.73 -36.34
CA ALA A 429 -22.84 -15.28 -36.92
C ALA A 429 -22.67 -16.09 -38.21
N ASP A 430 -21.53 -15.97 -38.90
CA ASP A 430 -21.19 -16.79 -40.06
C ASP A 430 -20.54 -18.14 -39.70
N GLY A 431 -20.39 -18.43 -38.40
CA GLY A 431 -19.77 -19.63 -37.84
C GLY A 431 -18.23 -19.58 -37.81
N SER A 432 -17.61 -18.45 -38.15
CA SER A 432 -16.15 -18.29 -38.04
C SER A 432 -15.73 -17.94 -36.61
N THR A 433 -14.60 -18.52 -36.17
CA THR A 433 -14.01 -18.25 -34.86
C THR A 433 -12.86 -17.25 -34.99
N VAL A 434 -12.89 -16.19 -34.19
CA VAL A 434 -11.89 -15.13 -34.14
C VAL A 434 -11.49 -14.82 -32.70
N GLY A 435 -10.39 -14.10 -32.49
CA GLY A 435 -10.05 -13.61 -31.16
C GLY A 435 -10.94 -12.41 -30.78
N ALA A 436 -11.53 -12.41 -29.59
CA ALA A 436 -12.42 -11.31 -29.18
C ALA A 436 -11.70 -9.94 -29.16
N PHE A 437 -10.40 -9.93 -28.87
CA PHE A 437 -9.57 -8.71 -28.76
C PHE A 437 -8.45 -8.61 -29.81
N GLY A 438 -8.34 -9.56 -30.74
CA GLY A 438 -7.23 -9.67 -31.70
C GLY A 438 -7.57 -10.56 -32.91
N THR A 439 -6.80 -10.50 -33.99
CA THR A 439 -7.22 -11.14 -35.26
C THR A 439 -6.98 -12.65 -35.34
N ASN A 440 -5.99 -13.19 -34.61
CA ASN A 440 -5.66 -14.61 -34.66
C ASN A 440 -5.82 -15.23 -33.27
N VAL A 441 -6.59 -16.32 -33.19
CA VAL A 441 -6.58 -17.21 -32.02
C VAL A 441 -5.36 -18.10 -32.13
N SER A 442 -4.57 -18.15 -31.05
CA SER A 442 -3.43 -19.06 -30.92
C SER A 442 -3.43 -19.66 -29.52
N PHE A 443 -3.37 -20.98 -29.46
CA PHE A 443 -3.19 -21.73 -28.22
C PHE A 443 -1.72 -22.06 -27.96
N ASP A 444 -0.83 -21.72 -28.89
CA ASP A 444 0.60 -21.85 -28.68
C ASP A 444 1.08 -20.86 -27.63
N ARG A 445 2.13 -21.27 -26.89
CA ARG A 445 2.77 -20.42 -25.90
C ARG A 445 3.29 -19.11 -26.56
N PRO A 446 2.91 -17.93 -26.05
CA PRO A 446 3.42 -16.66 -26.57
C PRO A 446 4.93 -16.56 -26.33
N PRO A 447 5.67 -15.81 -27.18
CA PRO A 447 7.10 -15.57 -26.96
C PRO A 447 7.40 -14.92 -25.61
N ASP A 448 6.52 -14.02 -25.16
CA ASP A 448 6.57 -13.35 -23.86
C ASP A 448 5.14 -13.32 -23.28
N ALA A 449 4.91 -14.14 -22.25
CA ALA A 449 3.58 -14.29 -21.66
C ALA A 449 3.13 -13.04 -20.88
N ALA A 450 4.04 -12.20 -20.38
CA ALA A 450 3.68 -10.96 -19.70
C ALA A 450 3.00 -9.96 -20.65
N GLN A 451 3.27 -10.05 -21.96
CA GLN A 451 2.67 -9.17 -22.99
C GLN A 451 1.24 -9.58 -23.39
N THR A 452 0.76 -10.73 -22.94
CA THR A 452 -0.66 -11.11 -23.12
C THR A 452 -1.62 -10.22 -22.34
N TYR A 453 -1.11 -9.53 -21.31
CA TYR A 453 -1.85 -8.56 -20.52
C TYR A 453 -1.34 -7.15 -20.76
N THR A 454 -2.26 -6.20 -20.91
CA THR A 454 -1.89 -4.78 -21.02
C THR A 454 -1.31 -4.23 -19.72
N THR A 455 -1.82 -4.71 -18.59
CA THR A 455 -1.39 -4.30 -17.25
C THR A 455 -1.50 -5.45 -16.26
N PHE A 456 -0.75 -5.36 -15.16
CA PHE A 456 -0.88 -6.31 -14.04
C PHE A 456 -2.30 -6.37 -13.45
N ARG A 457 -3.11 -5.32 -13.62
CA ARG A 457 -4.49 -5.24 -13.11
C ARG A 457 -5.43 -6.09 -13.94
N GLU A 458 -5.19 -6.18 -15.24
CA GLU A 458 -5.92 -7.08 -16.14
C GLU A 458 -5.71 -8.54 -15.74
N ARG A 459 -4.45 -8.94 -15.57
CA ARG A 459 -4.10 -10.26 -15.04
C ARG A 459 -4.78 -10.53 -13.69
N LYS A 460 -4.82 -9.54 -12.80
CA LYS A 460 -5.49 -9.70 -11.50
C LYS A 460 -7.00 -9.83 -11.61
N PHE A 461 -7.63 -9.14 -12.56
CA PHE A 461 -9.05 -9.25 -12.81
C PHE A 461 -9.46 -10.64 -13.33
N MET A 462 -8.58 -11.32 -14.08
CA MET A 462 -8.89 -12.65 -14.58
C MET A 462 -8.95 -13.72 -13.48
N SER A 463 -8.27 -13.54 -12.35
CA SER A 463 -8.31 -14.51 -11.25
C SER A 463 -9.73 -14.74 -10.66
N PRO A 464 -10.55 -13.71 -10.37
CA PRO A 464 -11.95 -13.91 -9.99
C PRO A 464 -12.88 -14.30 -11.14
N VAL A 465 -12.50 -14.04 -12.39
CA VAL A 465 -13.22 -14.58 -13.57
C VAL A 465 -13.05 -16.10 -13.60
N ASP A 466 -11.81 -16.55 -13.45
CA ASP A 466 -11.43 -17.96 -13.45
C ASP A 466 -12.00 -18.74 -12.25
N SER A 467 -11.67 -18.30 -11.03
CA SER A 467 -12.16 -18.96 -9.81
C SER A 467 -13.68 -18.94 -9.62
N GLY A 468 -14.39 -18.02 -10.29
CA GLY A 468 -15.85 -17.99 -10.30
C GLY A 468 -16.48 -19.03 -11.24
N GLY A 469 -15.73 -19.51 -12.23
CA GLY A 469 -16.23 -20.37 -13.31
C GLY A 469 -17.36 -19.73 -14.13
N GLN A 470 -17.95 -20.52 -15.03
CA GLN A 470 -19.01 -20.09 -15.95
C GLN A 470 -20.23 -19.43 -15.27
N ASP A 471 -20.55 -19.82 -14.03
CA ASP A 471 -21.70 -19.32 -13.27
C ASP A 471 -21.37 -18.09 -12.39
N GLY A 472 -20.09 -17.70 -12.30
CA GLY A 472 -19.67 -16.57 -11.48
C GLY A 472 -20.15 -15.23 -12.06
N LEU A 473 -20.72 -14.36 -11.22
CA LEU A 473 -21.22 -13.05 -11.67
C LEU A 473 -20.14 -12.18 -12.35
N ILE A 474 -18.89 -12.25 -11.88
CA ILE A 474 -17.77 -11.52 -12.47
C ILE A 474 -17.39 -12.14 -13.83
N ALA A 475 -17.44 -13.47 -13.94
CA ALA A 475 -17.16 -14.21 -15.15
C ALA A 475 -18.21 -13.94 -16.23
N GLN A 476 -19.50 -14.02 -15.89
CA GLN A 476 -20.61 -13.68 -16.78
C GLN A 476 -20.51 -12.22 -17.25
N SER A 477 -20.26 -11.28 -16.34
CA SER A 477 -20.10 -9.88 -16.73
C SER A 477 -18.88 -9.63 -17.62
N TYR A 478 -17.83 -10.43 -17.49
CA TYR A 478 -16.68 -10.39 -18.39
C TYR A 478 -17.05 -10.92 -19.78
N ALA A 479 -17.77 -12.04 -19.83
CA ALA A 479 -18.25 -12.64 -21.09
C ALA A 479 -19.21 -11.70 -21.84
N ASP A 480 -20.18 -11.09 -21.16
CA ASP A 480 -21.08 -10.07 -21.72
C ASP A 480 -20.32 -8.89 -22.32
N TRP A 481 -19.28 -8.43 -21.62
CA TRP A 481 -18.43 -7.36 -22.11
C TRP A 481 -17.60 -7.81 -23.33
N ALA A 482 -17.09 -9.04 -23.31
CA ALA A 482 -16.34 -9.61 -24.44
C ALA A 482 -17.22 -9.79 -25.69
N CYS A 483 -18.46 -10.25 -25.54
CA CYS A 483 -19.46 -10.32 -26.62
C CYS A 483 -19.64 -8.95 -27.28
N ARG A 484 -19.88 -7.89 -26.48
CA ARG A 484 -20.06 -6.53 -27.00
C ARG A 484 -18.80 -6.00 -27.69
N GLN A 485 -17.62 -6.22 -27.11
CA GLN A 485 -16.36 -5.77 -27.70
C GLN A 485 -16.05 -6.49 -29.03
N ALA A 486 -16.29 -7.79 -29.10
CA ALA A 486 -16.13 -8.55 -30.33
C ALA A 486 -17.14 -8.07 -31.40
N ALA A 487 -18.40 -7.88 -31.03
CA ALA A 487 -19.43 -7.37 -31.94
C ALA A 487 -19.07 -5.99 -32.50
N ASP A 488 -18.67 -5.05 -31.64
CA ASP A 488 -18.24 -3.70 -32.04
C ASP A 488 -16.99 -3.74 -32.94
N ARG A 489 -16.05 -4.64 -32.65
CA ARG A 489 -14.78 -4.77 -33.40
C ARG A 489 -14.98 -5.32 -34.81
N TYR A 490 -15.83 -6.32 -34.95
CA TYR A 490 -16.05 -7.03 -36.21
C TYR A 490 -17.29 -6.52 -36.98
N ASP A 491 -18.01 -5.55 -36.42
CA ASP A 491 -19.23 -4.94 -37.00
C ASP A 491 -20.27 -6.01 -37.38
N THR A 492 -20.44 -7.02 -36.52
CA THR A 492 -21.33 -8.17 -36.72
C THR A 492 -21.83 -8.72 -35.39
N THR A 493 -22.88 -9.55 -35.43
CA THR A 493 -23.37 -10.25 -34.23
C THR A 493 -22.45 -11.44 -33.89
N VAL A 494 -22.20 -11.61 -32.60
CA VAL A 494 -21.41 -12.71 -32.04
C VAL A 494 -22.40 -13.72 -31.47
N SER A 495 -22.24 -15.01 -31.78
CA SER A 495 -23.11 -16.08 -31.26
C SER A 495 -22.65 -16.54 -29.88
N SER A 496 -21.35 -16.71 -29.69
CA SER A 496 -20.77 -17.17 -28.43
C SER A 496 -19.37 -16.59 -28.20
N VAL A 497 -18.97 -16.56 -26.93
CA VAL A 497 -17.60 -16.27 -26.51
C VAL A 497 -17.12 -17.39 -25.60
N THR A 498 -15.92 -17.88 -25.88
CA THR A 498 -15.27 -18.91 -25.08
C THR A 498 -13.97 -18.37 -24.48
N VAL A 499 -13.83 -18.46 -23.17
CA VAL A 499 -12.62 -18.05 -22.44
C VAL A 499 -11.84 -19.30 -22.05
N HIS A 500 -10.62 -19.39 -22.55
CA HIS A 500 -9.71 -20.48 -22.27
C HIS A 500 -8.57 -20.02 -21.38
N GLU A 501 -8.28 -20.80 -20.34
CA GLU A 501 -7.04 -20.71 -19.58
C GLU A 501 -6.00 -21.66 -20.19
N LEU A 502 -4.82 -21.14 -20.49
CA LEU A 502 -3.69 -21.92 -20.92
C LEU A 502 -2.66 -21.97 -19.79
N ILE A 503 -2.42 -23.16 -19.26
CA ILE A 503 -1.53 -23.41 -18.14
C ILE A 503 -0.22 -24.01 -18.66
N GLN A 504 0.89 -23.36 -18.36
CA GLN A 504 2.22 -23.79 -18.76
C GLN A 504 3.07 -24.06 -17.53
N ALA A 505 3.72 -25.23 -17.50
CA ALA A 505 4.77 -25.52 -16.53
C ALA A 505 5.95 -24.56 -16.74
N SER A 506 6.43 -23.95 -15.65
CA SER A 506 7.54 -23.00 -15.66
C SER A 506 8.83 -23.71 -16.04
N PRO A 507 9.66 -23.15 -16.95
CA PRO A 507 10.90 -23.77 -17.41
C PRO A 507 12.03 -23.58 -16.38
N VAL A 508 11.89 -24.14 -15.17
CA VAL A 508 12.87 -23.99 -14.07
C VAL A 508 14.26 -24.53 -14.48
N ASP A 509 14.29 -25.58 -15.30
CA ASP A 509 15.50 -26.19 -15.89
C ASP A 509 15.93 -25.56 -17.22
N GLY A 510 15.32 -24.43 -17.60
CA GLY A 510 15.64 -23.68 -18.81
C GLY A 510 15.00 -24.21 -20.10
N ALA A 511 14.18 -25.26 -20.02
CA ALA A 511 13.44 -25.80 -21.16
C ALA A 511 11.96 -25.99 -20.82
N TYR A 512 11.10 -25.71 -21.79
CA TYR A 512 9.68 -26.08 -21.76
C TYR A 512 9.55 -27.58 -22.00
N THR A 513 8.97 -28.31 -21.05
CA THR A 513 8.89 -29.77 -21.06
C THR A 513 7.57 -30.32 -21.60
N SER A 514 6.57 -29.44 -21.77
CA SER A 514 5.22 -29.78 -22.20
C SER A 514 4.59 -28.61 -22.93
N ASP A 515 3.66 -28.92 -23.83
CA ASP A 515 2.75 -27.96 -24.42
C ASP A 515 1.78 -27.43 -23.36
N PRO A 516 1.20 -26.23 -23.54
CA PRO A 516 0.25 -25.66 -22.59
C PRO A 516 -0.98 -26.57 -22.42
N VAL A 517 -1.37 -26.81 -21.17
CA VAL A 517 -2.65 -27.45 -20.86
C VAL A 517 -3.77 -26.44 -21.11
N HIS A 518 -4.83 -26.89 -21.76
CA HIS A 518 -5.96 -26.06 -22.15
C HIS A 518 -7.17 -26.39 -21.28
N ASP A 519 -7.71 -25.37 -20.61
CA ASP A 519 -8.95 -25.48 -19.83
C ASP A 519 -9.96 -24.41 -20.27
N THR A 520 -11.23 -24.79 -20.38
CA THR A 520 -12.29 -23.87 -20.77
C THR A 520 -12.97 -23.34 -19.51
N VAL A 521 -12.74 -22.06 -19.22
CA VAL A 521 -13.25 -21.38 -18.03
C VAL A 521 -14.70 -20.94 -18.22
N ILE A 522 -15.00 -20.43 -19.42
CA ILE A 522 -16.32 -19.90 -19.78
C ILE A 522 -16.65 -20.37 -21.19
N ASP A 523 -17.85 -20.91 -21.37
CA ASP A 523 -18.54 -21.03 -22.66
C ASP A 523 -19.85 -20.24 -22.54
N TYR A 524 -19.93 -19.09 -23.21
CA TYR A 524 -21.02 -18.14 -23.03
C TYR A 524 -21.74 -17.85 -24.34
N GLN A 525 -23.06 -18.01 -24.36
CA GLN A 525 -23.88 -17.65 -25.50
C GLN A 525 -24.20 -16.17 -25.41
N CYS A 526 -23.82 -15.41 -26.43
CA CYS A 526 -24.07 -13.98 -26.47
C CYS A 526 -25.55 -13.73 -26.80
N ASP A 527 -26.19 -12.88 -26.01
CA ASP A 527 -27.53 -12.40 -26.34
C ASP A 527 -27.49 -11.55 -27.62
N SER A 528 -28.33 -11.91 -28.59
CA SER A 528 -28.43 -11.31 -29.93
C SER A 528 -28.81 -9.83 -29.96
#